data_AF-A0A9D4QZI3-F1
#
_entry.id   AF-A0A9D4QZI3-F1
#
_cell.length_a   1.000
_cell.length_b   1.000
_cell.length_c   1.000
_cell.angle_alpha   90.00
_cell.angle_beta   90.00
_cell.angle_gamma   90.00
#
_symmetry.space_group_name_H-M   'P 1'
#
loop_
_entity.id
_entity.type
_entity.pdbx_description
1 polymer ?
#
loop_
_entity_poly.entity_id
_entity_poly.type
_entity_poly.pdbx_seq_one_letter_code
_entity_poly.pdbx_strand_id
1 'polypeptide(L)'
;MALMQEIASLKDLMSPIVMAMYNQTATSAAQLTAAQPTVAQPTHAQPIYVQPTYTPCPESEAIAYYALLSDSEVRMIRQASHGPGNFTARLTKRLYPELFTAANVRLYFNYHSGGRDKKQALSPRRKSAIRRFVVRHFPKMSDKHNWGHEGVAKINKLLHRPARAPAAILGDFDE
;
A
#
# COMPACT_ATOMS: atom_id res chain seq x y z
N MET A 1 -22.36 -27.72 50.38
CA MET A 1 -23.41 -26.70 50.14
C MET A 1 -23.28 -25.44 51.01
N ALA A 2 -22.38 -25.38 52.01
CA ALA A 2 -22.19 -24.17 52.82
C ALA A 2 -21.43 -23.02 52.13
N LEU A 3 -20.58 -23.33 51.13
CA LEU A 3 -19.69 -22.34 50.50
C LEU A 3 -20.38 -21.40 49.49
N MET A 4 -21.57 -21.77 48.99
CA MET A 4 -22.33 -20.91 48.06
C MET A 4 -23.27 -19.93 48.77
N GLN A 5 -23.69 -20.22 50.00
CA GLN A 5 -24.52 -19.30 50.79
C GLN A 5 -23.71 -18.12 51.33
N GLU A 6 -22.42 -18.31 51.60
CA GLU A 6 -21.53 -17.25 52.13
C GLU A 6 -21.21 -16.18 51.07
N ILE A 7 -21.15 -16.55 49.79
CA ILE A 7 -20.89 -15.63 48.66
C ILE A 7 -22.11 -14.76 48.34
N ALA A 8 -23.33 -15.25 48.61
CA ALA A 8 -24.55 -14.48 48.39
C ALA A 8 -24.68 -13.32 49.40
N SER A 9 -24.30 -13.54 50.66
CA SER A 9 -24.38 -12.54 51.72
C SER A 9 -23.39 -11.37 51.57
N LEU A 10 -22.28 -11.56 50.85
CA LEU A 10 -21.29 -10.50 50.59
C LEU A 10 -21.72 -9.52 49.49
N LYS A 11 -22.62 -9.93 48.60
CA LYS A 11 -23.09 -9.09 47.47
C LYS A 11 -24.10 -8.03 47.90
N ASP A 12 -24.88 -8.32 48.93
CA ASP A 12 -25.88 -7.38 49.46
C ASP A 12 -25.28 -6.26 50.32
N LEU A 13 -24.00 -6.37 50.70
CA LEU A 13 -23.27 -5.35 51.47
C LEU A 13 -22.46 -4.38 50.60
N MET A 14 -22.46 -4.55 49.27
CA MET A 14 -21.65 -3.76 48.34
C MET A 14 -22.40 -2.54 47.84
N SER A 15 -21.80 -1.35 47.97
CA SER A 15 -22.32 -0.11 47.40
C SER A 15 -22.50 -0.23 45.87
N PRO A 16 -23.51 0.43 45.26
CA PRO A 16 -23.76 0.37 43.82
C PRO A 16 -22.54 0.78 42.97
N ILE A 17 -21.63 1.60 43.51
CA ILE A 17 -20.36 1.97 42.85
C ILE A 17 -19.39 0.79 42.80
N VAL A 18 -19.28 0.03 43.89
CA VAL A 18 -18.41 -1.15 43.98
C VAL A 18 -18.96 -2.30 43.11
N MET A 19 -20.28 -2.40 42.98
CA MET A 19 -20.93 -3.39 42.12
C MET A 19 -20.73 -3.10 40.62
N ALA A 20 -20.69 -1.83 40.22
CA ALA A 20 -20.35 -1.43 38.86
C ALA A 20 -18.89 -1.77 38.49
N MET A 21 -17.96 -1.63 39.43
CA MET A 21 -16.55 -2.00 39.24
C MET A 21 -16.34 -3.52 39.16
N TYR A 22 -17.05 -4.30 39.99
CA TYR A 22 -17.01 -5.76 39.94
C TYR A 22 -17.51 -6.30 38.59
N ASN A 23 -18.61 -5.75 38.06
CA ASN A 23 -19.18 -6.16 36.78
C ASN A 23 -18.31 -5.75 35.56
N GLN A 24 -17.61 -4.61 35.63
CA GLN A 24 -16.65 -4.22 34.58
C GLN A 24 -15.44 -5.16 34.53
N THR A 25 -14.96 -5.62 35.69
CA THR A 25 -13.79 -6.52 35.75
C THR A 25 -14.17 -7.95 35.31
N ALA A 26 -15.35 -8.43 35.71
CA ALA A 26 -15.87 -9.75 35.31
C ALA A 26 -16.20 -9.87 33.81
N THR A 27 -16.52 -8.75 33.15
CA THR A 27 -16.76 -8.72 31.70
C THR A 27 -15.46 -8.93 30.90
N SER A 28 -14.29 -8.57 31.45
CA SER A 28 -13.00 -8.78 30.75
C SER A 28 -12.37 -10.16 30.97
N ALA A 29 -12.76 -10.88 32.03
CA ALA A 29 -12.21 -12.21 32.33
C ALA A 29 -12.95 -13.34 31.60
N ALA A 30 -14.23 -13.17 31.26
CA ALA A 30 -15.02 -14.21 30.57
C ALA A 30 -14.78 -14.27 29.04
N GLN A 31 -13.97 -13.37 28.46
CA GLN A 31 -13.66 -13.38 27.02
C GLN A 31 -12.36 -14.12 26.66
N LEU A 32 -11.65 -14.73 27.61
CA LEU A 32 -10.42 -15.48 27.34
C LEU A 32 -10.54 -17.01 27.41
N THR A 33 -11.70 -17.59 27.72
CA THR A 33 -11.84 -19.07 27.78
C THR A 33 -13.24 -19.55 27.39
N ALA A 34 -13.51 -19.69 26.09
CA ALA A 34 -14.55 -20.59 25.56
C ALA A 34 -14.37 -20.77 24.03
N ALA A 35 -13.26 -21.40 23.63
CA ALA A 35 -13.22 -22.06 22.33
C ALA A 35 -14.07 -23.34 22.44
N GLN A 36 -15.27 -23.32 21.87
CA GLN A 36 -16.03 -24.54 21.59
C GLN A 36 -15.43 -25.27 20.38
N PRO A 37 -15.49 -26.62 20.31
CA PRO A 37 -15.07 -27.38 19.15
C PRO A 37 -16.12 -27.25 18.05
N THR A 38 -15.98 -26.24 17.20
CA THR A 38 -16.76 -26.15 15.96
C THR A 38 -16.13 -27.06 14.92
N VAL A 39 -16.91 -28.03 14.46
CA VAL A 39 -16.66 -28.92 13.32
C VAL A 39 -15.93 -28.19 12.20
N ALA A 40 -14.84 -28.79 11.73
CA ALA A 40 -13.92 -28.26 10.74
C ALA A 40 -14.63 -27.77 9.48
N GLN A 41 -14.81 -26.45 9.38
CA GLN A 41 -14.72 -25.78 8.09
C GLN A 41 -13.24 -25.49 7.85
N PRO A 42 -12.71 -25.69 6.63
CA PRO A 42 -11.36 -25.25 6.31
C PRO A 42 -11.35 -23.72 6.35
N THR A 43 -11.13 -23.16 7.54
CA THR A 43 -10.81 -21.77 7.76
C THR A 43 -9.49 -21.55 7.04
N HIS A 44 -9.60 -21.00 5.84
CA HIS A 44 -8.48 -20.60 5.01
C HIS A 44 -7.69 -19.59 5.85
N ALA A 45 -6.67 -20.07 6.56
CA ALA A 45 -5.68 -19.24 7.21
C ALA A 45 -5.17 -18.32 6.11
N GLN A 46 -5.61 -17.06 6.13
CA GLN A 46 -5.05 -16.07 5.23
C GLN A 46 -3.58 -16.03 5.61
N PRO A 47 -2.65 -16.38 4.70
CA PRO A 47 -1.25 -16.24 5.01
C PRO A 47 -1.07 -14.80 5.45
N ILE A 48 -0.50 -14.60 6.64
CA ILE A 48 0.02 -13.30 7.02
C ILE A 48 1.04 -12.99 5.93
N TYR A 49 0.62 -12.24 4.91
CA TYR A 49 1.52 -11.63 3.96
C TYR A 49 2.31 -10.63 4.79
N VAL A 50 3.40 -11.12 5.38
CA VAL A 50 4.54 -10.29 5.74
C VAL A 50 4.87 -9.55 4.46
N GLN A 51 4.43 -8.28 4.40
CA GLN A 51 4.84 -7.38 3.34
C GLN A 51 6.37 -7.47 3.36
N PRO A 52 7.03 -7.84 2.25
CA PRO A 52 8.47 -7.82 2.21
C PRO A 52 8.86 -6.44 2.71
N THR A 53 9.58 -6.39 3.83
CA THR A 53 10.19 -5.16 4.30
C THR A 53 11.22 -4.83 3.25
N TYR A 54 10.77 -4.12 2.21
CA TYR A 54 11.65 -3.45 1.28
C TYR A 54 12.46 -2.54 2.17
N THR A 55 13.64 -2.99 2.58
CA THR A 55 14.62 -2.14 3.23
C THR A 55 14.86 -1.06 2.20
N PRO A 56 14.39 0.18 2.43
CA PRO A 56 14.64 1.22 1.46
C PRO A 56 16.14 1.27 1.31
N CYS A 57 16.67 1.07 0.09
CA CYS A 57 17.98 1.60 -0.23
C CYS A 57 17.99 3.00 0.38
N PRO A 58 18.93 3.30 1.31
CA PRO A 58 18.86 4.49 2.13
C PRO A 58 18.61 5.65 1.18
N GLU A 59 17.53 6.41 1.44
CA GLU A 59 16.94 7.33 0.46
C GLU A 59 17.95 8.37 -0.04
N SER A 60 19.12 8.46 0.62
CA SER A 60 20.39 9.15 0.33
C SER A 60 21.19 8.66 -0.87
N GLU A 61 21.30 7.34 -1.12
CA GLU A 61 22.05 6.82 -2.29
C GLU A 61 21.21 6.90 -3.56
N ALA A 62 19.90 6.66 -3.44
CA ALA A 62 18.98 6.83 -4.55
C ALA A 62 18.92 8.30 -5.05
N ILE A 63 19.21 9.29 -4.17
CA ILE A 63 19.28 10.74 -4.51
C ILE A 63 20.26 11.01 -5.63
N ALA A 64 21.43 10.36 -5.59
CA ALA A 64 22.50 10.59 -6.56
C ALA A 64 22.03 10.24 -7.97
N TYR A 65 21.21 9.20 -8.13
CA TYR A 65 20.69 8.79 -9.43
C TYR A 65 19.56 9.71 -9.96
N TYR A 66 18.71 10.22 -9.06
CA TYR A 66 17.56 11.08 -9.43
C TYR A 66 17.96 12.49 -9.90
N ALA A 67 19.19 12.91 -9.63
CA ALA A 67 19.75 14.21 -10.02
C ALA A 67 20.53 14.18 -11.35
N LEU A 68 20.69 13.01 -11.98
CA LEU A 68 21.62 12.82 -13.10
C LEU A 68 21.00 12.85 -14.50
N LEU A 69 19.68 13.05 -14.65
CA LEU A 69 19.14 13.27 -15.98
C LEU A 69 19.63 14.60 -16.53
N SER A 70 20.50 14.54 -17.53
CA SER A 70 20.95 15.72 -18.24
C SER A 70 19.79 16.38 -18.97
N ASP A 71 19.86 17.70 -19.16
CA ASP A 71 18.83 18.42 -19.93
C ASP A 71 18.67 17.84 -21.34
N SER A 72 19.74 17.28 -21.93
CA SER A 72 19.70 16.61 -23.23
C SER A 72 18.80 15.37 -23.23
N GLU A 73 18.91 14.51 -22.21
CA GLU A 73 18.09 13.31 -22.07
C GLU A 73 16.63 13.65 -21.84
N VAL A 74 16.36 14.64 -21.00
CA VAL A 74 14.98 15.09 -20.74
C VAL A 74 14.35 15.63 -22.03
N ARG A 75 15.10 16.38 -22.85
CA ARG A 75 14.65 16.85 -24.17
C ARG A 75 14.38 15.70 -25.12
N MET A 76 15.24 14.68 -25.18
CA MET A 76 15.00 13.49 -26.02
C MET A 76 13.72 12.75 -25.60
N ILE A 77 13.50 12.57 -24.28
CA ILE A 77 12.26 11.97 -23.77
C ILE A 77 11.05 12.83 -24.15
N ARG A 78 11.17 14.15 -24.07
CA ARG A 78 10.11 15.10 -24.44
C ARG A 78 9.75 15.01 -25.92
N GLN A 79 10.74 14.97 -26.80
CA GLN A 79 10.56 14.85 -28.25
C GLN A 79 9.89 13.53 -28.64
N ALA A 80 10.23 12.44 -27.95
CA ALA A 80 9.62 11.14 -28.17
C ALA A 80 8.22 10.98 -27.53
N SER A 81 7.68 12.02 -26.88
CA SER A 81 6.42 11.96 -26.13
C SER A 81 5.31 12.75 -26.81
N HIS A 82 4.19 12.09 -27.11
CA HIS A 82 3.01 12.70 -27.74
C HIS A 82 2.19 13.64 -26.82
N GLY A 83 2.50 13.70 -25.53
CA GLY A 83 1.76 14.54 -24.57
C GLY A 83 2.27 14.40 -23.14
N PRO A 84 1.71 15.18 -22.18
CA PRO A 84 2.19 15.24 -20.80
C PRO A 84 2.05 13.90 -20.09
N GLY A 85 0.97 13.15 -20.33
CA GLY A 85 0.84 11.78 -19.83
C GLY A 85 1.92 10.82 -20.36
N ASN A 86 2.19 10.79 -21.67
CA ASN A 86 3.23 9.91 -22.23
C ASN A 86 4.63 10.29 -21.71
N PHE A 87 4.91 11.59 -21.64
CA PHE A 87 6.14 12.13 -21.07
C PHE A 87 6.32 11.71 -19.61
N THR A 88 5.28 11.87 -18.79
CA THR A 88 5.29 11.45 -17.37
C THR A 88 5.61 9.97 -17.25
N ALA A 89 5.03 9.13 -18.11
CA ALA A 89 5.27 7.69 -18.08
C ALA A 89 6.73 7.32 -18.41
N ARG A 90 7.26 7.86 -19.52
CA ARG A 90 8.64 7.62 -19.94
C ARG A 90 9.63 8.14 -18.91
N LEU A 91 9.40 9.34 -18.40
CA LEU A 91 10.23 9.96 -17.36
C LEU A 91 10.23 9.11 -16.08
N THR A 92 9.07 8.61 -15.64
CA THR A 92 8.98 7.79 -14.42
C THR A 92 9.78 6.50 -14.54
N LYS A 93 9.72 5.81 -15.69
CA LYS A 93 10.52 4.61 -15.94
C LYS A 93 12.02 4.90 -15.99
N ARG A 94 12.40 6.07 -16.50
CA ARG A 94 13.80 6.49 -16.61
C ARG A 94 14.39 6.93 -15.27
N LEU A 95 13.60 7.62 -14.44
CA LEU A 95 13.99 8.08 -13.10
C LEU A 95 14.03 6.94 -12.09
N TYR A 96 13.10 5.97 -12.20
CA TYR A 96 12.94 4.89 -11.22
C TYR A 96 12.97 3.50 -11.89
N PRO A 97 14.04 3.14 -12.62
CA PRO A 97 14.13 1.84 -13.28
C PRO A 97 14.02 0.67 -12.29
N GLU A 98 14.44 0.85 -11.04
CA GLU A 98 14.37 -0.15 -9.97
C GLU A 98 12.93 -0.62 -9.71
N LEU A 99 11.94 0.26 -9.93
CA LEU A 99 10.52 -0.09 -9.78
C LEU A 99 10.03 -1.06 -10.86
N PHE A 100 10.69 -1.08 -12.02
CA PHE A 100 10.27 -1.82 -13.22
C PHE A 100 11.11 -3.07 -13.50
N THR A 101 11.92 -3.51 -12.54
CA THR A 101 12.72 -4.75 -12.60
C THR A 101 11.83 -6.00 -12.62
N ALA A 102 12.45 -7.17 -12.81
CA ALA A 102 11.77 -8.47 -12.78
C ALA A 102 11.04 -8.73 -11.44
N ALA A 103 11.56 -8.18 -10.33
CA ALA A 103 10.91 -8.22 -9.03
C ALA A 103 9.60 -7.40 -8.97
N ASN A 104 9.34 -6.55 -9.97
CA ASN A 104 8.11 -5.76 -10.14
C ASN A 104 7.70 -5.00 -8.87
N VAL A 105 8.66 -4.44 -8.13
CA VAL A 105 8.39 -3.78 -6.85
C VAL A 105 7.44 -2.58 -6.97
N ARG A 106 7.25 -2.03 -8.17
CA ARG A 106 6.19 -1.04 -8.47
C ARG A 106 4.80 -1.44 -7.98
N LEU A 107 4.50 -2.75 -7.92
CA LEU A 107 3.17 -3.25 -7.56
C LEU A 107 2.82 -3.00 -6.09
N TYR A 108 3.83 -2.79 -5.24
CA TYR A 108 3.65 -2.42 -3.82
C TYR A 108 3.38 -0.94 -3.62
N PHE A 109 3.47 -0.11 -4.68
CA PHE A 109 3.33 1.33 -4.59
C PHE A 109 2.09 1.86 -5.32
N ASN A 110 1.60 2.99 -4.82
CA ASN A 110 0.67 3.89 -5.51
C ASN A 110 1.21 5.32 -5.42
N TYR A 111 0.69 6.23 -6.25
CA TYR A 111 1.05 7.63 -6.13
C TYR A 111 0.63 8.19 -4.76
N HIS A 112 -0.63 8.03 -4.35
CA HIS A 112 -1.07 8.33 -2.99
C HIS A 112 -1.04 7.06 -2.13
N SER A 113 -0.92 7.20 -0.81
CA SER A 113 -1.20 6.08 0.10
C SER A 113 -2.67 5.73 -0.01
N GLY A 114 -2.98 4.44 0.10
CA GLY A 114 -4.35 3.96 0.10
C GLY A 114 -4.78 3.25 -1.18
N GLY A 115 -5.80 2.40 -1.01
CA GLY A 115 -6.31 1.44 -1.99
C GLY A 115 -6.72 0.14 -1.29
N ARG A 116 -7.40 -0.76 -2.01
CA ARG A 116 -7.85 -2.08 -1.52
C ARG A 116 -6.69 -2.94 -0.97
N ASP A 117 -5.48 -2.73 -1.50
CA ASP A 117 -4.33 -3.60 -1.25
C ASP A 117 -3.29 -3.02 -0.28
N LYS A 118 -3.62 -1.94 0.47
CA LYS A 118 -2.70 -1.29 1.42
C LYS A 118 -1.32 -0.90 0.82
N LYS A 119 -1.30 -0.51 -0.46
CA LYS A 119 -0.07 -0.09 -1.16
C LYS A 119 0.57 1.13 -0.51
N GLN A 120 1.90 1.13 -0.50
CA GLN A 120 2.70 2.22 0.03
C GLN A 120 2.64 3.45 -0.90
N ALA A 121 2.63 4.64 -0.32
CA ALA A 121 2.76 5.86 -1.11
C ALA A 121 4.16 5.98 -1.72
N LEU A 122 4.24 6.46 -2.96
CA LEU A 122 5.50 6.88 -3.55
C LEU A 122 6.11 8.02 -2.70
N SER A 123 7.44 8.02 -2.52
CA SER A 123 8.07 9.01 -1.64
C SER A 123 7.83 10.44 -2.14
N PRO A 124 7.70 11.43 -1.23
CA PRO A 124 7.49 12.84 -1.60
C PRO A 124 8.55 13.37 -2.57
N ARG A 125 9.79 12.90 -2.41
CA ARG A 125 10.92 13.29 -3.25
C ARG A 125 10.77 12.75 -4.67
N ARG A 126 10.36 11.49 -4.81
CA ARG A 126 10.08 10.89 -6.12
C ARG A 126 8.95 11.64 -6.85
N LYS A 127 7.87 11.96 -6.13
CA LYS A 127 6.75 12.76 -6.66
C LYS A 127 7.20 14.13 -7.14
N SER A 128 7.97 14.82 -6.31
CA SER A 128 8.47 16.17 -6.60
C SER A 128 9.40 16.19 -7.81
N ALA A 129 10.32 15.22 -7.92
CA ALA A 129 11.21 15.11 -9.08
C ALA A 129 10.42 14.97 -10.39
N ILE A 130 9.46 14.03 -10.45
CA ILE A 130 8.63 13.84 -11.65
C ILE A 130 7.87 15.14 -11.98
N ARG A 131 7.17 15.72 -10.99
CA ARG A 131 6.34 16.90 -11.23
C ARG A 131 7.16 18.10 -11.71
N ARG A 132 8.35 18.35 -11.17
CA ARG A 132 9.22 19.45 -11.60
C ARG A 132 9.61 19.36 -13.07
N PHE A 133 10.05 18.19 -13.53
CA PHE A 133 10.39 17.98 -14.94
C PHE A 133 9.15 18.11 -15.85
N VAL A 134 8.02 17.56 -15.44
CA VAL A 134 6.78 17.66 -16.24
C VAL A 134 6.34 19.11 -16.36
N VAL A 135 6.30 19.87 -15.26
CA VAL A 135 5.87 21.29 -15.27
C VAL A 135 6.81 22.15 -16.12
N ARG A 136 8.12 21.88 -16.11
CA ARG A 136 9.10 22.59 -16.94
C ARG A 136 8.81 22.47 -18.44
N HIS A 137 8.29 21.33 -18.90
CA HIS A 137 7.98 21.10 -20.32
C HIS A 137 6.49 21.24 -20.68
N PHE A 138 5.62 21.27 -19.66
CA PHE A 138 4.18 21.38 -19.77
C PHE A 138 3.65 22.26 -18.62
N PRO A 139 3.70 23.59 -18.72
CA PRO A 139 3.30 24.49 -17.64
C PRO A 139 1.86 24.28 -17.15
N LYS A 140 0.95 23.84 -18.04
CA LYS A 140 -0.45 23.48 -17.70
C LYS A 140 -0.56 22.38 -16.63
N MET A 141 0.46 21.54 -16.48
CA MET A 141 0.55 20.48 -15.46
C MET A 141 0.92 21.02 -14.07
N SER A 142 1.17 22.32 -13.93
CA SER A 142 1.31 22.97 -12.62
C SER A 142 -0.01 22.94 -11.85
N ASP A 143 -1.12 23.07 -12.56
CA ASP A 143 -2.46 22.98 -12.00
C ASP A 143 -2.73 21.59 -11.39
N LYS A 144 -3.36 21.58 -10.22
CA LYS A 144 -3.59 20.36 -9.43
C LYS A 144 -4.60 19.44 -10.11
N HIS A 145 -5.62 19.99 -10.78
CA HIS A 145 -6.63 19.21 -11.48
C HIS A 145 -6.01 18.49 -12.69
N ASN A 146 -5.28 19.22 -13.54
CA ASN A 146 -4.55 18.65 -14.67
C ASN A 146 -3.52 17.60 -14.23
N TRP A 147 -2.76 17.91 -13.17
CA TRP A 147 -1.79 16.96 -12.60
C TRP A 147 -2.45 15.67 -12.11
N GLY A 148 -3.59 15.78 -11.43
CA GLY A 148 -4.37 14.62 -10.98
C GLY A 148 -4.88 13.78 -12.14
N HIS A 149 -5.50 14.42 -13.13
CA HIS A 149 -6.15 13.75 -14.26
C HIS A 149 -5.15 13.06 -15.20
N GLU A 150 -4.02 13.70 -15.49
CA GLU A 150 -3.06 13.15 -16.46
C GLU A 150 -1.81 12.55 -15.82
N GLY A 151 -1.19 13.26 -14.87
CA GLY A 151 0.08 12.87 -14.26
C GLY A 151 -0.10 11.71 -13.30
N VAL A 152 -0.89 11.92 -12.24
CA VAL A 152 -1.15 10.93 -11.18
C VAL A 152 -1.82 9.69 -11.77
N ALA A 153 -2.83 9.86 -12.62
CA ALA A 153 -3.51 8.74 -13.26
C ALA A 153 -2.55 7.88 -14.08
N LYS A 154 -1.63 8.51 -14.84
CA LYS A 154 -0.65 7.76 -15.62
C LYS A 154 0.38 7.05 -14.76
N ILE A 155 0.87 7.68 -13.69
CA ILE A 155 1.79 7.03 -12.75
C ILE A 155 1.10 5.82 -12.12
N ASN A 156 -0.13 5.97 -11.64
CA ASN A 156 -0.88 4.85 -11.06
C ASN A 156 -1.10 3.70 -12.07
N LYS A 157 -1.35 4.01 -13.35
CA LYS A 157 -1.42 2.98 -14.42
C LYS A 157 -0.12 2.21 -14.56
N LEU A 158 1.04 2.86 -14.41
CA LEU A 158 2.34 2.18 -14.44
C LEU A 158 2.59 1.30 -13.21
N LEU A 159 2.13 1.74 -12.04
CA LEU A 159 2.31 1.04 -10.77
C LEU A 159 1.28 -0.09 -10.54
N HIS A 160 0.23 -0.15 -11.37
CA HIS A 160 -0.72 -1.26 -11.33
C HIS A 160 -0.24 -2.46 -12.15
N ARG A 161 -0.70 -3.65 -11.75
CA ARG A 161 -0.54 -4.86 -12.56
C ARG A 161 -1.37 -4.67 -13.83
N PRO A 162 -0.82 -4.86 -15.04
CA PRO A 162 -1.68 -5.05 -16.19
C PRO A 162 -2.59 -6.25 -15.88
N ALA A 163 -3.88 -6.15 -16.22
CA ALA A 163 -4.77 -7.30 -16.14
C ALA A 163 -4.04 -8.47 -16.81
N ARG A 164 -3.94 -9.60 -16.09
CA ARG A 164 -3.23 -10.79 -16.53
C ARG A 164 -3.69 -11.04 -17.97
N ALA A 165 -2.81 -10.88 -18.96
CA ALA A 165 -3.08 -11.48 -20.25
C ALA A 165 -3.35 -12.96 -19.94
N PRO A 166 -4.48 -13.54 -20.38
CA PRO A 166 -4.76 -14.94 -20.10
C PRO A 166 -3.51 -15.74 -20.47
N ALA A 167 -3.07 -16.60 -19.54
CA ALA A 167 -1.90 -17.45 -19.69
C ALA A 167 -2.19 -18.58 -20.71
N ALA A 168 -2.55 -18.18 -21.93
CA ALA A 168 -3.06 -19.03 -22.98
C ALA A 168 -2.47 -18.59 -24.33
N ILE A 169 -1.18 -18.32 -24.38
CA ILE A 169 -0.37 -18.40 -25.62
C ILE A 169 1.03 -18.80 -25.15
N LEU A 170 1.26 -20.11 -25.04
CA LEU A 170 2.55 -20.83 -25.03
C LEU A 170 2.25 -22.21 -24.42
N GLY A 171 1.88 -23.17 -25.27
CA GLY A 171 1.65 -24.55 -24.81
C GLY A 171 1.17 -25.54 -25.88
N ASP A 172 0.36 -25.11 -26.85
CA ASP A 172 -0.17 -26.02 -27.87
C ASP A 172 0.27 -25.57 -29.28
N PHE A 173 1.51 -25.88 -29.65
CA PHE A 173 1.94 -26.07 -31.04
C PHE A 173 3.16 -27.01 -31.06
N ASP A 174 2.89 -28.24 -31.51
CA ASP A 174 3.75 -29.21 -32.20
C ASP A 174 5.13 -29.59 -31.61
N GLU A 175 5.30 -30.83 -31.13
CA GLU A 175 5.65 -32.04 -31.90
C GLU A 175 5.57 -33.31 -31.02
#